data_AF-A0AAW2E1Z3-F1
#
_entry.id   AF-A0AAW2E1Z3-F1
#
_cell.length_a   1.000
_cell.length_b   1.000
_cell.length_c   1.000
_cell.angle_alpha   90.00
_cell.angle_beta   90.00
_cell.angle_gamma   90.00
#
_symmetry.space_group_name_H-M   'P 1'
#
loop_
_entity.id
_entity.type
_entity.pdbx_description
1 polymer ?
#
loop_
_entity_poly.entity_id
_entity_poly.type
_entity_poly.pdbx_seq_one_letter_code
_entity_poly.pdbx_strand_id
1 'polypeptide(L)' 'MPKDCYEDKKIIKDLGLSYEKIHICPKDYVLYWNENANLKACPNCNLSRWESNESKG' A
#
# COMPACT_ATOMS: atom_id res chain seq x y z
N MET A 1 -1.34 -8.12 20.50
CA MET A 1 -1.24 -7.48 19.17
C MET A 1 -1.11 -5.98 19.39
N PRO A 2 -0.29 -5.24 18.64
CA PRO A 2 -0.16 -3.80 18.81
C PRO A 2 -1.50 -3.10 18.56
N LYS A 3 -1.67 -1.91 19.13
CA LYS A 3 -2.97 -1.22 19.19
C LYS A 3 -3.30 -0.49 17.89
N ASP A 4 -2.27 -0.11 17.16
CA ASP A 4 -2.36 0.67 15.94
C ASP A 4 -1.07 0.51 15.11
N CYS A 5 -1.14 1.05 13.88
CA CYS A 5 -0.04 1.00 12.93
C CYS A 5 1.21 1.77 13.40
N TYR A 6 1.13 2.68 14.39
CA TYR A 6 2.30 3.38 14.92
C TYR A 6 3.09 2.46 15.84
N GLU A 7 2.41 1.79 16.77
CA GLU A 7 3.03 0.79 17.66
C GLU A 7 3.61 -0.38 16.87
N ASP A 8 2.93 -0.86 15.82
CA ASP A 8 3.47 -1.87 14.90
C ASP A 8 4.80 -1.42 14.27
N LYS A 9 4.83 -0.21 13.70
CA LYS A 9 6.03 0.35 13.04
C LYS A 9 7.17 0.53 14.04
N LYS A 10 6.86 0.93 15.28
CA LYS A 10 7.84 1.09 16.35
C LYS A 10 8.48 -0.25 16.69
N ILE A 11 7.69 -1.31 16.87
CA ILE A 11 8.21 -2.66 17.15
C ILE A 11 9.09 -3.15 16.00
N ILE A 12 8.64 -3.00 14.75
CA ILE A 12 9.44 -3.37 13.57
C ILE A 12 10.80 -2.63 13.57
N LYS A 13 10.78 -1.33 13.87
CA LYS A 13 11.99 -0.50 13.97
C LYS A 13 12.90 -0.93 15.13
N ASP A 14 12.34 -1.17 16.32
CA ASP A 14 13.07 -1.58 17.51
C ASP A 14 13.73 -2.96 17.34
N LEU A 15 13.12 -3.84 16.53
CA LEU A 15 13.67 -5.12 16.12
C LEU A 15 14.72 -5.01 14.99
N GLY A 16 14.96 -3.82 14.44
CA GLY A 16 15.86 -3.62 13.30
C GLY A 16 15.36 -4.23 12.00
N LEU A 17 14.05 -4.52 11.90
CA LEU A 17 13.43 -5.09 10.72
C LEU A 17 13.02 -3.98 9.73
N SER A 18 13.17 -4.25 8.44
CA SER A 18 12.62 -3.41 7.38
C SER A 18 11.28 -3.94 6.88
N TYR A 19 10.43 -3.05 6.38
CA TYR A 19 9.17 -3.42 5.73
C TYR A 19 9.04 -2.70 4.39
N GLU A 20 8.38 -3.36 3.44
CA GLU A 20 8.03 -2.78 2.15
C GLU A 20 6.59 -2.31 2.18
N LYS A 21 6.34 -1.08 1.71
CA LYS A 21 4.97 -0.57 1.53
C LYS A 21 4.43 -1.08 0.21
N ILE A 22 3.39 -1.90 0.29
CA ILE A 22 2.69 -2.38 -0.89
C ILE A 22 1.62 -1.36 -1.28
N HIS A 23 1.59 -0.98 -2.56
CA HIS A 23 0.58 -0.08 -3.08
C HIS A 23 -0.78 -0.77 -3.16
N ILE A 24 -1.86 -0.04 -2.86
CA ILE A 24 -3.24 -0.51 -2.95
C ILE A 24 -4.00 0.40 -3.91
N CYS A 25 -4.92 -0.15 -4.69
CA CYS A 25 -5.85 0.63 -5.49
C CYS A 25 -6.61 1.64 -4.60
N PRO A 26 -6.85 2.91 -5.01
CA PRO A 26 -7.56 3.89 -4.19
C PRO A 26 -8.98 3.48 -3.73
N LYS A 27 -9.57 2.49 -4.41
CA LYS A 27 -10.87 1.87 -4.06
C LYS A 27 -10.73 0.51 -3.35
N ASP A 28 -9.54 0.17 -2.90
CA ASP A 28 -9.18 -1.07 -2.19
C ASP A 28 -9.48 -2.38 -2.92
N TYR A 29 -9.72 -2.34 -4.24
CA TYR A 29 -10.02 -3.56 -5.02
C TYR A 29 -8.81 -4.48 -5.25
N VAL A 30 -7.61 -3.91 -5.35
CA VAL A 30 -6.40 -4.64 -5.74
C VAL A 30 -5.23 -4.19 -4.90
N LEU A 31 -4.54 -5.18 -4.33
CA LEU A 31 -3.21 -5.05 -3.74
C LEU A 31 -2.18 -5.32 -4.85
N TYR A 32 -1.29 -4.37 -5.12
CA TYR A 32 -0.28 -4.48 -6.18
C TYR A 32 0.92 -5.32 -5.70
N TRP A 33 0.67 -6.60 -5.44
CA TRP A 33 1.64 -7.59 -4.97
C TRP A 33 1.55 -8.91 -5.75
N ASN A 34 2.65 -9.67 -5.75
CA ASN A 34 2.79 -10.94 -6.47
C ASN A 34 2.37 -10.85 -7.96
N GLU A 35 1.36 -11.60 -8.37
CA GLU A 35 0.74 -11.59 -9.70
C GLU A 35 0.26 -10.20 -10.16
N ASN A 36 -0.16 -9.36 -9.22
CA ASN A 36 -0.61 -7.99 -9.49
C ASN A 36 0.52 -6.95 -9.44
N ALA A 37 1.76 -7.37 -9.14
CA ALA A 37 2.89 -6.45 -8.93
C ALA A 37 3.28 -5.67 -10.19
N ASN A 38 2.93 -6.15 -11.39
CA ASN A 38 3.23 -5.47 -12.66
C ASN A 38 2.05 -4.69 -13.23
N LEU A 39 0.88 -4.70 -12.57
CA LEU A 39 -0.28 -3.96 -13.03
C LEU A 39 0.00 -2.45 -12.94
N LYS A 40 -0.30 -1.74 -14.03
CA LYS A 40 -0.21 -0.27 -14.10
C LYS A 40 -1.54 0.42 -13.82
N ALA A 41 -2.63 -0.32 -13.87
CA ALA A 41 -3.97 0.15 -13.57
C ALA A 41 -4.77 -0.97 -12.89
N CYS A 42 -5.78 -0.59 -12.12
CA CYS A 42 -6.65 -1.54 -11.45
C CYS A 42 -7.62 -2.18 -12.46
N PRO A 43 -7.66 -3.51 -12.59
CA PRO A 43 -8.59 -4.21 -13.49
C PRO A 43 -10.07 -3.97 -13.15
N ASN A 44 -10.40 -3.64 -11.90
CA ASN A 44 -11.78 -3.44 -11.46
C ASN A 44 -12.30 -2.02 -11.68
N CYS A 45 -11.46 -1.00 -11.52
CA CYS A 45 -11.90 0.40 -11.62
C CYS A 45 -11.19 1.22 -12.70
N ASN A 46 -10.24 0.62 -13.42
CA ASN A 46 -9.43 1.25 -14.48
C ASN A 46 -8.62 2.48 -14.04
N LEU A 47 -8.51 2.75 -12.74
CA LEU A 47 -7.66 3.82 -12.20
C LEU A 47 -6.19 3.45 -12.31
N SER A 48 -5.33 4.43 -12.56
CA SER A 48 -3.89 4.24 -12.61
C SER A 48 -3.35 3.81 -11.24
N ARG A 49 -2.36 2.92 -11.22
CA ARG A 49 -1.65 2.55 -10.00
C ARG A 49 -0.97 3.75 -9.36
N TRP A 50 -0.48 4.69 -10.17
CA TRP A 50 0.26 5.85 -9.68
C TRP A 50 -0.65 7.06 -9.47
N GLU A 51 -1.94 6.97 -9.82
CA GLU A 51 -2.91 7.98 -9.43
C GLU A 51 -3.14 7.89 -7.93
N SER A 52 -2.45 8.78 -7.23
CA SER A 52 -2.80 9.12 -5.86
C SER A 52 -4.03 10.04 -5.93
N ASN A 53 -4.94 9.96 -4.96
CA ASN A 53 -5.90 11.05 -4.69
C ASN A 53 -5.19 12.33 -4.19
N GLU A 54 -3.94 12.56 -4.59
CA GLU A 54 -3.10 13.68 -4.21
C GLU A 54 -2.87 14.56 -5.43
N SER A 55 -3.94 15.25 -5.81
CA SER A 55 -3.89 16.45 -6.65
C SER A 55 -5.14 17.27 -6.36
N LYS A 56 -5.11 18.05 -5.26
CA LYS A 56 -5.16 19.53 -5.25
C LYS A 56 -5.15 20.02 -3.79
N GLY A 57 -4.13 20.82 -3.45
CA GLY A 57 -4.21 21.95 -2.49
C GLY A 57 -4.42 21.63 -1.02
#